data_AF-A0A924N3K9-F1
#
_entry.id   AF-A0A924N3K9-F1
#
_cell.length_a   1.000
_cell.length_b   1.000
_cell.length_c   1.000
_cell.angle_alpha   90.00
_cell.angle_beta   90.00
_cell.angle_gamma   90.00
#
_symmetry.space_group_name_H-M   'P 1'
#
loop_
_entity.id
_entity.type
_entity.pdbx_description
1 polymer ?
#
loop_
_entity_poly.entity_id
_entity_poly.type
_entity_poly.pdbx_seq_one_letter_code
_entity_poly.pdbx_strand_id
1 'polypeptide(L)'
;AMKSDLRNLVTAEESFFADSTKYVTYDTSKLKYRPSTGVGDPTIVPGAGYWSATITHSQIASFSCGIGVNTTNPIVTTAGDGEPACK
;
A
#
# COMPACT_ATOMS: atom_id res chain seq x y z
N ALA A 1 4.01 11.02 6.84
CA ALA A 1 3.30 10.97 5.55
C ALA A 1 3.14 9.52 5.09
N MET A 2 4.20 8.89 4.57
CA MET A 2 4.16 7.57 3.95
C MET A 2 3.42 6.46 4.71
N LYS A 3 3.68 6.26 6.01
CA LYS A 3 2.93 5.26 6.81
C LYS A 3 1.43 5.55 6.86
N SER A 4 1.04 6.82 6.93
CA SER A 4 -0.36 7.23 6.87
C SER A 4 -0.95 7.06 5.48
N ASP A 5 -0.16 7.33 4.42
CA ASP A 5 -0.56 7.06 3.05
C ASP A 5 -0.88 5.58 2.85
N LEU A 6 -0.07 4.67 3.38
CA LEU A 6 -0.35 3.22 3.33
C LEU A 6 -1.60 2.83 4.13
N ARG A 7 -1.89 3.46 5.27
CA ARG A 7 -3.16 3.23 6.01
C ARG A 7 -4.37 3.68 5.20
N ASN A 8 -4.27 4.83 4.53
CA ASN A 8 -5.33 5.32 3.65
C ASN A 8 -5.51 4.42 2.43
N LEU A 9 -4.42 3.86 1.90
CA LEU A 9 -4.46 2.88 0.82
C LEU A 9 -5.21 1.61 1.26
N VAL A 10 -5.01 1.12 2.49
CA VAL A 10 -5.79 0.01 3.02
C VAL A 10 -7.29 0.32 2.98
N THR A 11 -7.71 1.48 3.45
CA THR A 11 -9.13 1.87 3.38
C THR A 11 -9.67 1.87 1.94
N ALA A 12 -8.87 2.31 0.97
CA ALA A 12 -9.27 2.31 -0.43
C ALA A 12 -9.37 0.89 -1.04
N GLU A 13 -8.38 0.03 -0.77
CA GLU A 13 -8.40 -1.38 -1.21
C GLU A 13 -9.55 -2.16 -0.57
N GLU A 14 -9.80 -1.99 0.73
CA GLU A 14 -10.90 -2.66 1.43
C GLU A 14 -12.27 -2.18 0.92
N SER A 15 -12.42 -0.89 0.62
CA SER A 15 -13.64 -0.37 -0.01
C SER A 15 -13.86 -0.97 -1.39
N PHE A 16 -12.79 -1.09 -2.20
CA PHE A 16 -12.89 -1.70 -3.53
C PHE A 16 -13.16 -3.21 -3.45
N PHE A 17 -12.56 -3.91 -2.47
CA PHE A 17 -12.77 -5.32 -2.23
C PHE A 17 -14.22 -5.62 -1.84
N ALA A 18 -14.84 -4.77 -1.01
CA ALA A 18 -16.24 -4.91 -0.61
C ALA A 18 -17.19 -4.95 -1.82
N ASP A 19 -16.89 -4.19 -2.88
CA ASP A 19 -17.70 -4.10 -4.09
C ASP A 19 -17.33 -5.16 -5.15
N SER A 20 -16.05 -5.54 -5.23
CA SER A 20 -15.51 -6.31 -6.35
C SER A 20 -15.01 -7.71 -5.99
N THR A 21 -14.94 -8.04 -4.70
CA THR A 21 -14.42 -9.29 -4.13
C THR A 21 -12.97 -9.62 -4.51
N LYS A 22 -12.20 -8.61 -4.93
CA LYS A 22 -10.78 -8.72 -5.29
C LYS A 22 -10.03 -7.44 -4.96
N TYR A 23 -8.73 -7.57 -4.74
CA TYR A 23 -7.82 -6.43 -4.66
C TYR A 23 -7.35 -6.02 -6.06
N VAL A 24 -6.82 -4.80 -6.20
CA VAL A 24 -6.45 -4.27 -7.53
C VAL A 24 -5.06 -3.66 -7.52
N THR A 25 -4.43 -3.61 -8.70
CA THR A 25 -3.22 -2.80 -8.89
C THR A 25 -3.57 -1.32 -8.79
N TYR A 26 -2.58 -0.45 -8.55
CA TYR A 26 -2.83 0.98 -8.42
C TYR A 26 -3.50 1.54 -9.68
N ASP A 27 -4.74 2.02 -9.50
CA ASP A 27 -5.59 2.56 -10.55
C ASP A 27 -6.50 3.61 -9.93
N THR A 28 -6.26 4.89 -10.23
CA THR A 28 -7.01 6.01 -9.67
C THR A 28 -8.47 6.07 -10.12
N SER A 29 -8.85 5.31 -11.16
CA SER A 29 -10.26 5.19 -11.56
C SER A 29 -11.05 4.22 -10.67
N LYS A 30 -10.35 3.33 -9.95
CA LYS A 30 -10.94 2.29 -9.10
C LYS A 30 -10.69 2.56 -7.62
N LEU A 31 -9.49 2.99 -7.28
CA LEU A 31 -9.07 3.31 -5.92
C LEU A 31 -9.23 4.81 -5.68
N LYS A 32 -10.03 5.16 -4.67
CA LYS A 32 -10.14 6.53 -4.16
C LYS A 32 -8.94 6.86 -3.25
N TYR A 33 -7.74 6.73 -3.80
CA TYR A 33 -6.49 6.94 -3.10
C TYR A 33 -5.57 7.84 -3.92
N ARG A 34 -4.98 8.83 -3.24
CA ARG A 34 -3.97 9.71 -3.80
C ARG A 34 -2.84 9.88 -2.76
N PRO A 35 -1.58 9.62 -3.14
CA PRO A 35 -0.46 9.78 -2.23
C PRO A 35 -0.25 11.24 -1.85
N SER A 36 0.28 11.46 -0.64
CA SER A 36 0.73 12.77 -0.16
C SER A 36 1.82 13.35 -1.07
N THR A 37 1.95 14.68 -1.08
CA THR A 37 3.01 15.38 -1.84
C THR A 37 4.39 14.82 -1.50
N GLY A 38 5.17 14.48 -2.53
CA GLY A 38 6.52 13.94 -2.39
C GLY A 38 6.59 12.41 -2.25
N VAL A 39 5.46 11.74 -1.98
CA VAL A 39 5.32 10.29 -1.99
C VAL A 39 4.96 9.82 -3.39
N GLY A 40 5.69 8.83 -3.90
CA GLY A 40 5.43 8.24 -5.20
C GLY A 40 4.18 7.35 -5.21
N ASP A 41 3.71 7.05 -6.41
CA ASP A 41 2.59 6.12 -6.61
C ASP A 41 2.90 4.74 -6.02
N PRO A 42 1.92 4.08 -5.38
CA PRO A 42 2.13 2.77 -4.78
C PRO A 42 2.28 1.71 -5.86
N THR A 43 3.26 0.82 -5.68
CA THR A 43 3.30 -0.44 -6.43
C THR A 43 2.54 -1.48 -5.65
N ILE A 44 1.34 -1.85 -6.11
CA ILE A 44 0.45 -2.81 -5.45
C ILE A 44 0.53 -4.16 -6.16
N VAL A 45 0.70 -5.23 -5.38
CA VAL A 45 0.70 -6.62 -5.85
C VAL A 45 -0.49 -7.35 -5.22
N PRO A 46 -1.63 -7.46 -5.94
CA PRO A 46 -2.81 -8.16 -5.45
C PRO A 46 -2.68 -9.68 -5.63
N GLY A 47 -3.31 -10.43 -4.73
CA GLY A 47 -3.50 -11.87 -4.80
C GLY A 47 -4.92 -12.28 -4.38
N ALA A 48 -5.16 -13.59 -4.30
CA ALA A 48 -6.45 -14.10 -3.85
C ALA A 48 -6.59 -13.92 -2.33
N GLY A 49 -7.30 -12.87 -1.91
CA GLY A 49 -7.56 -12.58 -0.50
C GLY A 49 -6.38 -11.97 0.27
N TYR A 50 -5.37 -11.47 -0.43
CA TYR A 50 -4.24 -10.74 0.14
C TYR A 50 -3.72 -9.70 -0.85
N TRP A 51 -2.92 -8.76 -0.37
CA TRP A 51 -2.14 -7.86 -1.23
C TRP A 51 -0.97 -7.27 -0.47
N SER A 52 0.02 -6.75 -1.20
CA SER A 52 1.08 -5.93 -0.63
C SER A 52 1.28 -4.67 -1.45
N ALA A 53 1.85 -3.63 -0.83
CA ALA A 53 2.27 -2.45 -1.57
C ALA A 53 3.57 -1.86 -1.06
N THR A 54 4.23 -1.11 -1.95
CA THR A 54 5.41 -0.30 -1.65
C THR A 54 5.24 1.12 -2.16
N ILE A 55 5.78 2.09 -1.42
CA ILE A 55 5.85 3.50 -1.79
C ILE A 55 7.25 4.04 -1.51
N THR A 56 7.66 5.06 -2.26
CA THR A 56 8.96 5.74 -2.12
C THR A 56 8.77 7.23 -1.87
N HIS A 57 9.82 7.91 -1.38
CA HIS A 57 9.82 9.36 -1.23
C HIS A 57 10.81 10.02 -2.20
N SER A 58 10.33 10.97 -2.99
CA SER A 58 11.13 11.67 -4.01
C SER A 58 12.34 12.44 -3.45
N GLN A 59 12.25 12.94 -2.21
CA GLN A 59 13.32 13.73 -1.58
C GLN A 59 14.26 12.91 -0.69
N ILE A 60 13.96 11.63 -0.43
CA ILE A 60 14.76 10.80 0.48
C ILE A 60 15.18 9.55 -0.28
N ALA A 61 16.41 9.60 -0.81
CA ALA A 61 16.98 8.47 -1.54
C ALA A 61 17.06 7.22 -0.63
N SER A 62 16.77 6.06 -1.21
CA SER A 62 16.78 4.76 -0.52
C SER A 62 15.82 4.62 0.66
N PHE A 63 14.83 5.51 0.79
CA PHE A 63 13.78 5.41 1.80
C PHE A 63 12.48 4.93 1.18
N SER A 64 11.97 3.81 1.70
CA SER A 64 10.74 3.19 1.21
C SER A 64 9.88 2.70 2.37
N CYS A 65 8.58 2.65 2.14
CA CYS A 65 7.65 2.03 3.07
C CYS A 65 6.86 0.96 2.34
N GLY A 66 6.53 -0.10 3.07
CA GLY A 66 5.69 -1.18 2.57
C GLY A 66 4.60 -1.55 3.56
N ILE A 67 3.64 -2.31 3.06
CA ILE A 67 2.59 -2.98 3.82
C ILE A 67 2.29 -4.32 3.16
N GLY A 68 1.98 -5.33 3.97
CA GLY A 68 1.37 -6.59 3.52
C GLY A 68 0.08 -6.79 4.31
N VAL A 69 -1.03 -7.03 3.61
CA VAL A 69 -2.34 -7.37 4.19
C VAL A 69 -2.62 -8.83 3.86
N ASN A 70 -2.76 -9.64 4.90
CA ASN A 70 -2.82 -11.10 4.83
C ASN A 70 -1.61 -11.73 4.10
N THR A 71 -0.46 -11.04 4.15
CA THR A 71 0.80 -11.46 3.52
C THR A 71 1.98 -10.72 4.16
N THR A 72 3.20 -11.12 3.82
CA THR A 72 4.42 -10.49 4.35
C THR A 72 4.64 -9.10 3.78
N ASN A 73 5.00 -8.15 4.65
CA ASN A 73 5.40 -6.81 4.22
C ASN A 73 6.71 -6.88 3.39
N PRO A 74 6.73 -6.36 2.14
CA PRO A 74 7.86 -6.50 1.22
C PRO A 74 9.08 -5.65 1.59
N ILE A 75 8.93 -4.63 2.45
CA ILE A 75 10.04 -3.75 2.87
C ILE A 75 10.60 -4.17 4.23
N VAL A 76 9.72 -4.50 5.18
CA VAL A 76 10.09 -4.90 6.54
C VAL A 76 9.39 -6.21 6.89
N THR A 77 10.05 -7.34 6.64
CA THR A 77 9.45 -8.67 6.78
C THR A 77 9.07 -9.06 8.21
N THR A 78 9.55 -8.31 9.20
CA THR A 78 9.21 -8.48 10.62
C THR A 78 8.03 -7.62 11.08
N ALA A 79 7.47 -6.79 10.20
CA ALA A 79 6.29 -5.99 10.50
C ALA A 79 5.07 -6.91 10.69
N GLY A 80 4.14 -6.51 11.55
CA GLY A 80 2.87 -7.22 11.73
C GLY A 80 2.00 -7.20 10.48
N ASP A 81 1.00 -8.07 10.44
CA ASP A 81 0.00 -8.06 9.39
C ASP A 81 -0.75 -6.71 9.34
N GLY A 82 -0.87 -6.16 8.13
CA GLY A 82 -1.48 -4.85 7.91
C GLY A 82 -0.70 -3.68 8.51
N GLU A 83 0.53 -3.88 9.01
CA GLU A 83 1.35 -2.83 9.60
C GLU A 83 2.21 -2.12 8.54
N PRO A 84 2.02 -0.80 8.33
CA PRO A 84 2.94 -0.01 7.52
C PRO A 84 4.29 0.18 8.21
N ALA A 85 5.35 -0.22 7.52
CA ALA A 85 6.72 -0.11 8.01
C ALA A 85 7.65 0.46 6.93
N CYS A 86 8.74 1.11 7.35
CA CYS A 86 9.66 1.80 6.46
C CYS A 86 11.11 1.45 6.79
N LYS A 87 11.97 1.52 5.78
CA LYS A 87 13.41 1.30 5.88
C LYS A 87 14.16 2.29 4.98
#